data_AF-A0A429UJU4-F1
#
_entry.id   AF-A0A429UJU4-F1
#
_cell.length_a   1.000
_cell.length_b   1.000
_cell.length_c   1.000
_cell.angle_alpha   90.00
_cell.angle_beta   90.00
_cell.angle_gamma   90.00
#
_symmetry.space_group_name_H-M   'P 1'
#
loop_
_entity.id
_entity.type
_entity.pdbx_description
1 polymer ?
#
loop_
_entity_poly.entity_id
_entity_poly.type
_entity_poly.pdbx_seq_one_letter_code
_entity_poly.pdbx_strand_id
1 'polypeptide(L)'
;MKDIVGKVAAVRDPDNPDARAKATADPEKWWEANTSEPLGYSALLAAAAPKPSSRQAMLAEYFEPEDGEDDSKGPTAAHRAIAQLVKRGSIRVILTTNFDRLTERALQEVGISPQVVSRPDQIKGLKPLAHSQVTVIKLHGDYADLEQRNTVDELETYPDELQELLERVLDEYGLIVCGWSADWDKALVRAVEGTRSRRYPLFWSQYGPFSDAARALTSQHDAVVIDGKSADELFTDLVRRVAALDRLTIAPITRDVAVVQLKRALPDPLRRIELFDLVDQAVTPIVDHSTPEYKPVLATSTTWADTFGSNVRGYRADSDTLLHLLANGVFHDDGTQDHLWRRAVERLVRLRDTSPGTYNEFLEKLRHLPALLATWTIGVAAVLSSREELLATALYCPEWTLPHSGRTRRGPAWYLNPTGCSALTACTTCIGRGTGPSSSTPRATG
;
A
#
# COMPACT_ATOMS: atom_id res chain seq x y z
N MET A 1 -29.23 4.39 -4.62
CA MET A 1 -30.62 4.32 -4.10
C MET A 1 -31.51 5.42 -4.66
N LYS A 2 -31.20 6.72 -4.47
CA LYS A 2 -32.02 7.85 -4.97
C LYS A 2 -32.40 7.75 -6.46
N ASP A 3 -31.43 7.42 -7.31
CA ASP A 3 -31.64 7.31 -8.75
C ASP A 3 -32.53 6.11 -9.15
N ILE A 4 -32.39 4.97 -8.46
CA ILE A 4 -33.23 3.77 -8.72
C ILE A 4 -34.68 4.04 -8.29
N VAL A 5 -34.91 4.66 -7.13
CA VAL A 5 -36.25 5.08 -6.69
C VAL A 5 -36.88 6.06 -7.69
N GLY A 6 -36.08 6.99 -8.21
CA GLY A 6 -36.49 7.90 -9.28
C GLY A 6 -36.86 7.17 -10.60
N LYS A 7 -36.08 6.16 -11.01
CA LYS A 7 -36.40 5.30 -12.16
C LYS A 7 -37.71 4.51 -11.93
N VAL A 8 -37.93 3.95 -10.73
CA VAL A 8 -39.20 3.26 -10.37
C VAL A 8 -40.40 4.21 -10.45
N ALA A 9 -40.25 5.44 -9.94
CA ALA A 9 -41.29 6.45 -10.00
C ALA A 9 -41.67 6.82 -11.45
N ALA A 10 -40.66 6.97 -12.32
CA ALA A 10 -40.86 7.26 -13.74
C ALA A 10 -41.53 6.10 -14.51
N VAL A 11 -41.27 4.85 -14.12
CA VAL A 11 -41.89 3.66 -14.74
C VAL A 11 -43.35 3.50 -14.28
N ARG A 12 -43.67 3.84 -13.03
CA ARG A 12 -45.02 3.70 -12.46
C ARG A 12 -45.97 4.84 -12.85
N ASP A 13 -45.46 6.04 -13.07
CA ASP A 13 -46.25 7.21 -13.46
C ASP A 13 -45.62 7.89 -14.70
N PRO A 14 -45.72 7.27 -15.89
CA PRO A 14 -45.03 7.74 -17.11
C PRO A 14 -45.51 9.11 -17.60
N ASP A 15 -46.74 9.49 -17.24
CA ASP A 15 -47.39 10.73 -17.67
C ASP A 15 -47.05 11.92 -16.76
N ASN A 16 -46.32 11.68 -15.66
CA ASN A 16 -45.95 12.69 -14.68
C ASN A 16 -44.43 12.98 -14.71
N PRO A 17 -43.99 14.06 -15.39
CA PRO A 17 -42.58 14.38 -15.51
C PRO A 17 -41.89 14.72 -14.17
N ASP A 18 -42.67 15.10 -13.15
CA ASP A 18 -42.16 15.43 -11.81
C ASP A 18 -42.01 14.21 -10.90
N ALA A 19 -42.54 13.03 -11.30
CA ALA A 19 -42.51 11.82 -10.47
C ALA A 19 -41.08 11.44 -10.08
N ARG A 20 -40.14 11.49 -11.04
CA ARG A 20 -38.71 11.22 -10.79
C ARG A 20 -38.09 12.23 -9.83
N ALA A 21 -38.36 13.52 -10.02
CA ALA A 21 -37.78 14.58 -9.18
C ALA A 21 -38.28 14.49 -7.74
N LYS A 22 -39.59 14.25 -7.53
CA LYS A 22 -40.20 14.07 -6.20
C LYS A 22 -39.67 12.84 -5.49
N ALA A 23 -39.55 11.72 -6.20
CA ALA A 23 -39.04 10.47 -5.64
C ALA A 23 -37.52 10.52 -5.33
N THR A 24 -36.75 11.33 -6.07
CA THR A 24 -35.31 11.53 -5.81
C THR A 24 -35.06 12.42 -4.59
N ALA A 25 -35.97 13.35 -4.29
CA ALA A 25 -35.85 14.31 -3.18
C ALA A 25 -35.99 13.65 -1.80
N ASP A 26 -36.97 12.76 -1.62
CA ASP A 26 -37.19 11.99 -0.39
C ASP A 26 -37.58 10.53 -0.75
N PRO A 27 -36.59 9.67 -1.05
CA PRO A 27 -36.83 8.33 -1.60
C PRO A 27 -37.51 7.39 -0.61
N GLU A 28 -37.23 7.53 0.68
CA GLU A 28 -37.81 6.70 1.75
C GLU A 28 -39.31 6.99 1.90
N LYS A 29 -39.69 8.26 2.08
CA LYS A 29 -41.11 8.62 2.16
C LYS A 29 -41.88 8.30 0.88
N TRP A 30 -41.27 8.53 -0.28
CA TRP A 30 -41.92 8.20 -1.55
C TRP A 30 -42.17 6.70 -1.67
N TRP A 31 -41.21 5.87 -1.24
CA TRP A 31 -41.35 4.43 -1.29
C TRP A 31 -42.44 3.91 -0.35
N GLU A 32 -42.44 4.37 0.90
CA GLU A 32 -43.47 4.02 1.89
C GLU A 32 -44.88 4.43 1.47
N ALA A 33 -45.01 5.58 0.81
CA ALA A 33 -46.31 6.07 0.34
C ALA A 33 -46.85 5.31 -0.88
N ASN A 34 -45.96 4.74 -1.71
CA ASN A 34 -46.32 4.14 -3.00
C ASN A 34 -46.15 2.61 -3.04
N THR A 35 -45.60 2.00 -2.00
CA THR A 35 -45.26 0.57 -1.98
C THR A 35 -45.56 -0.01 -0.61
N SER A 36 -46.17 -1.20 -0.58
CA SER A 36 -46.45 -1.94 0.65
C SER A 36 -45.25 -2.74 1.17
N GLU A 37 -44.20 -2.90 0.36
CA GLU A 37 -42.97 -3.59 0.73
C GLU A 37 -41.98 -2.60 1.38
N PRO A 38 -41.28 -3.02 2.45
CA PRO A 38 -40.24 -2.20 3.06
C PRO A 38 -39.16 -1.84 2.04
N LEU A 39 -38.62 -0.62 2.12
CA LEU A 39 -37.58 -0.15 1.22
C LEU A 39 -36.32 -1.01 1.37
N GLY A 40 -36.08 -1.88 0.40
CA GLY A 40 -34.91 -2.74 0.33
C GLY A 40 -34.34 -2.77 -1.09
N TYR A 41 -33.05 -3.10 -1.21
CA TYR A 41 -32.36 -3.17 -2.51
C TYR A 41 -33.01 -4.16 -3.49
N SER A 42 -33.50 -5.30 -2.98
CA SER A 42 -34.23 -6.31 -3.74
C SER A 42 -35.60 -5.82 -4.21
N ALA A 43 -36.40 -5.21 -3.31
CA ALA A 43 -37.69 -4.61 -3.66
C ALA A 43 -37.54 -3.48 -4.70
N LEU A 44 -36.47 -2.68 -4.58
CA LEU A 44 -36.10 -1.66 -5.56
C LEU A 44 -35.80 -2.24 -6.93
N LEU A 45 -34.98 -3.30 -6.99
CA LEU A 45 -34.64 -3.95 -8.26
C LEU A 45 -35.84 -4.66 -8.89
N ALA A 46 -36.66 -5.33 -8.09
CA ALA A 46 -37.87 -6.02 -8.55
C ALA A 46 -38.88 -5.03 -9.15
N ALA A 47 -39.07 -3.87 -8.51
CA ALA A 47 -39.96 -2.82 -8.99
C ALA A 47 -39.40 -2.08 -10.22
N ALA A 48 -38.09 -1.87 -10.30
CA ALA A 48 -37.45 -1.15 -11.40
C ALA A 48 -37.37 -1.97 -12.69
N ALA A 49 -37.13 -3.27 -12.57
CA ALA A 49 -36.99 -4.17 -13.71
C ALA A 49 -37.58 -5.56 -13.39
N PRO A 50 -38.82 -5.85 -13.81
CA PRO A 50 -39.47 -7.12 -13.50
C PRO A 50 -38.84 -8.34 -14.17
N LYS A 51 -38.16 -8.18 -15.32
CA LYS A 51 -37.54 -9.28 -16.08
C LYS A 51 -36.04 -9.42 -15.75
N PRO A 52 -35.48 -10.65 -15.65
CA PRO A 52 -34.06 -10.86 -15.35
C PRO A 52 -33.09 -10.15 -16.30
N SER A 53 -33.33 -10.20 -17.60
CA SER A 53 -32.48 -9.54 -18.61
C SER A 53 -32.51 -8.00 -18.50
N SER A 54 -33.66 -7.41 -18.18
CA SER A 54 -33.79 -5.97 -17.95
C SER A 54 -33.08 -5.52 -16.67
N ARG A 55 -33.03 -6.37 -15.62
CA ARG A 55 -32.27 -6.09 -14.40
C ARG A 55 -30.77 -6.09 -14.67
N GLN A 56 -30.29 -7.09 -15.41
CA GLN A 56 -28.88 -7.20 -15.76
C GLN A 56 -28.42 -5.98 -16.58
N ALA A 57 -29.20 -5.56 -17.58
CA ALA A 57 -28.90 -4.37 -18.36
C ALA A 57 -28.89 -3.09 -17.50
N MET A 58 -29.86 -2.96 -16.58
CA MET A 58 -29.93 -1.80 -15.68
C MET A 58 -28.75 -1.77 -14.69
N LEU A 59 -28.32 -2.92 -14.17
CA LEU A 59 -27.18 -3.01 -13.26
C LEU A 59 -25.85 -2.78 -13.98
N ALA A 60 -25.71 -3.25 -15.22
CA ALA A 60 -24.52 -3.01 -16.04
C ALA A 60 -24.23 -1.50 -16.21
N GLU A 61 -25.26 -0.66 -16.37
CA GLU A 61 -25.14 0.81 -16.48
C GLU A 61 -24.40 1.45 -15.27
N TYR A 62 -24.54 0.86 -14.07
CA TYR A 62 -23.91 1.36 -12.85
C TYR A 62 -22.50 0.83 -12.62
N PHE A 63 -22.12 -0.30 -13.24
CA PHE A 63 -20.86 -0.99 -12.95
C PHE A 63 -19.86 -1.00 -14.12
N GLU A 64 -20.35 -0.84 -15.34
CA GLU A 64 -19.52 -0.80 -16.54
C GLU A 64 -19.24 0.66 -16.94
N PRO A 65 -17.97 1.04 -17.13
CA PRO A 65 -17.63 2.34 -17.69
C PRO A 65 -18.15 2.43 -19.13
N GLU A 66 -18.77 3.55 -19.48
CA GLU A 66 -19.04 3.86 -20.88
C GLU A 66 -17.73 4.27 -21.56
N ASP A 67 -17.54 3.89 -22.82
CA ASP A 67 -16.32 4.20 -23.57
C ASP A 67 -16.08 5.71 -23.62
N GLY A 68 -15.10 6.19 -22.83
CA GLY A 68 -14.68 7.59 -22.80
C GLY A 68 -15.05 8.39 -21.53
N GLU A 69 -15.70 7.78 -20.53
CA GLU A 69 -15.89 8.42 -19.21
C GLU A 69 -14.68 8.25 -18.27
N ASP A 70 -14.44 9.27 -17.45
CA ASP A 70 -13.36 9.36 -16.45
C ASP A 70 -13.47 8.23 -15.39
N ASP A 71 -12.35 7.89 -14.74
CA ASP A 71 -12.09 6.72 -13.84
C ASP A 71 -13.01 6.56 -12.60
N SER A 72 -14.14 7.28 -12.55
CA SER A 72 -15.15 7.30 -11.49
C SER A 72 -15.85 5.95 -11.22
N LYS A 73 -15.87 5.05 -12.22
CA LYS A 73 -16.41 3.67 -12.10
C LYS A 73 -15.32 2.61 -11.90
N GLY A 74 -14.08 3.03 -11.69
CA GLY A 74 -12.93 2.15 -11.40
C GLY A 74 -12.85 1.72 -9.93
N PRO A 75 -11.95 0.78 -9.58
CA PRO A 75 -11.75 0.39 -8.18
C PRO A 75 -11.31 1.57 -7.31
N THR A 76 -11.95 1.77 -6.16
CA THR A 76 -11.59 2.87 -5.23
C THR A 76 -10.23 2.65 -4.55
N ALA A 77 -9.77 3.65 -3.78
CA ALA A 77 -8.54 3.54 -3.01
C ALA A 77 -8.60 2.37 -2.00
N ALA A 78 -9.77 2.09 -1.41
CA ALA A 78 -9.98 0.91 -0.55
C ALA A 78 -9.74 -0.39 -1.30
N HIS A 79 -10.31 -0.55 -2.51
CA HIS A 79 -10.13 -1.76 -3.31
C HIS A 79 -8.66 -2.02 -3.62
N ARG A 80 -7.95 -0.99 -4.07
CA ARG A 80 -6.51 -1.08 -4.36
C ARG A 80 -5.69 -1.35 -3.09
N ALA A 81 -6.04 -0.76 -1.96
CA ALA A 81 -5.39 -1.02 -0.68
C ALA A 81 -5.63 -2.46 -0.18
N ILE A 82 -6.86 -2.98 -0.30
CA ILE A 82 -7.18 -4.40 -0.02
C ILE A 82 -6.34 -5.30 -0.93
N ALA A 83 -6.25 -5.00 -2.23
CA ALA A 83 -5.43 -5.77 -3.16
C ALA A 83 -3.94 -5.79 -2.77
N GLN A 84 -3.40 -4.68 -2.26
CA GLN A 84 -2.03 -4.64 -1.71
C GLN A 84 -1.89 -5.49 -0.44
N LEU A 85 -2.87 -5.47 0.45
CA LEU A 85 -2.89 -6.33 1.66
C LEU A 85 -2.99 -7.82 1.31
N VAL A 86 -3.73 -8.16 0.25
CA VAL A 86 -3.77 -9.52 -0.31
C VAL A 86 -2.42 -9.90 -0.90
N LYS A 87 -1.78 -9.01 -1.68
CA LYS A 87 -0.45 -9.23 -2.24
C LYS A 87 0.60 -9.49 -1.16
N ARG A 88 0.50 -8.77 -0.04
CA ARG A 88 1.33 -9.00 1.16
C ARG A 88 1.03 -10.34 1.84
N GLY A 89 -0.16 -10.92 1.64
CA GLY A 89 -0.62 -12.14 2.28
C GLY A 89 -1.34 -11.91 3.62
N SER A 90 -1.67 -10.65 3.95
CA SER A 90 -2.42 -10.29 5.16
C SER A 90 -3.90 -10.66 5.07
N ILE A 91 -4.47 -10.57 3.86
CA ILE A 91 -5.87 -10.90 3.57
C ILE A 91 -5.90 -12.13 2.67
N ARG A 92 -6.69 -13.14 3.05
CA ARG A 92 -6.84 -14.41 2.32
C ARG A 92 -8.26 -14.68 1.83
N VAL A 93 -9.25 -14.10 2.49
CA VAL A 93 -10.67 -14.25 2.14
C VAL A 93 -11.31 -12.87 2.16
N ILE A 94 -12.12 -12.59 1.15
CA ILE A 94 -12.91 -11.36 1.05
C ILE A 94 -14.37 -11.80 0.94
N LEU A 95 -15.18 -11.38 1.91
CA LEU A 95 -16.63 -11.50 1.86
C LEU A 95 -17.19 -10.19 1.31
N THR A 96 -18.06 -10.26 0.31
CA THR A 96 -18.74 -9.07 -0.23
C THR A 96 -20.22 -9.34 -0.45
N THR A 97 -21.04 -8.35 -0.10
CA THR A 97 -22.47 -8.31 -0.40
C THR A 97 -22.75 -7.57 -1.72
N ASN A 98 -21.72 -6.98 -2.33
CA ASN A 98 -21.83 -6.28 -3.60
C ASN A 98 -21.81 -7.25 -4.80
N PHE A 99 -22.51 -6.87 -5.86
CA PHE A 99 -22.58 -7.63 -7.11
C PHE A 99 -21.47 -7.25 -8.10
N ASP A 100 -20.87 -6.05 -7.96
CA ASP A 100 -19.87 -5.48 -8.87
C ASP A 100 -18.56 -6.28 -8.94
N ARG A 101 -17.71 -5.96 -9.92
CA ARG A 101 -16.40 -6.62 -10.12
C ARG A 101 -15.19 -5.77 -9.70
N LEU A 102 -15.39 -4.75 -8.85
CA LEU A 102 -14.34 -3.77 -8.53
C LEU A 102 -13.21 -4.39 -7.69
N THR A 103 -13.55 -5.31 -6.78
CA THR A 103 -12.56 -6.04 -5.97
C THR A 103 -11.71 -6.95 -6.85
N GLU A 104 -12.33 -7.68 -7.78
CA GLU A 104 -11.65 -8.58 -8.72
C GLU A 104 -10.72 -7.78 -9.64
N ARG A 105 -11.18 -6.64 -10.17
CA ARG A 105 -10.37 -5.74 -11.00
C ARG A 105 -9.15 -5.21 -10.24
N ALA A 106 -9.33 -4.73 -9.00
CA ALA A 106 -8.20 -4.24 -8.18
C ALA A 106 -7.16 -5.35 -7.89
N LEU A 107 -7.60 -6.59 -7.71
CA LEU A 107 -6.70 -7.73 -7.54
C LEU A 107 -5.92 -8.03 -8.83
N GLN A 108 -6.59 -7.95 -9.99
CA GLN A 108 -5.94 -8.10 -11.29
C GLN A 108 -4.91 -7.01 -11.58
N GLU A 109 -5.19 -5.75 -11.20
CA GLU A 109 -4.25 -4.61 -11.34
C GLU A 109 -2.90 -4.89 -10.64
N VAL A 110 -2.90 -5.65 -9.54
CA VAL A 110 -1.67 -6.02 -8.80
C VAL A 110 -1.09 -7.39 -9.20
N GLY A 111 -1.65 -8.02 -10.25
CA GLY A 111 -1.20 -9.29 -10.81
C GLY A 111 -1.77 -10.53 -10.12
N ILE A 112 -2.89 -10.42 -9.40
CA ILE A 112 -3.51 -11.51 -8.64
C ILE A 112 -4.80 -11.95 -9.33
N SER A 113 -4.90 -13.26 -9.60
CA SER A 113 -6.13 -13.87 -10.09
C SER A 113 -6.89 -14.52 -8.91
N PRO A 114 -7.99 -13.93 -8.42
CA PRO A 114 -8.72 -14.47 -7.28
C PRO A 114 -9.50 -15.74 -7.63
N GLN A 115 -9.69 -16.61 -6.65
CA GLN A 115 -10.76 -17.62 -6.69
C GLN A 115 -12.08 -16.94 -6.33
N VAL A 116 -13.01 -16.84 -7.28
CA VAL A 116 -14.31 -16.16 -7.07
C VAL A 116 -15.41 -17.20 -6.88
N VAL A 117 -16.24 -16.98 -5.86
CA VAL A 117 -17.40 -17.82 -5.52
C VAL A 117 -18.62 -16.92 -5.52
N SER A 118 -19.49 -17.07 -6.52
CA SER A 118 -20.73 -16.32 -6.66
C SER A 118 -21.97 -17.22 -6.64
N ARG A 119 -21.80 -18.54 -6.76
CA ARG A 119 -22.89 -19.52 -6.76
C ARG A 119 -22.59 -20.73 -5.85
N PRO A 120 -23.61 -21.36 -5.24
CA PRO A 120 -23.39 -22.49 -4.33
C PRO A 120 -22.79 -23.74 -5.01
N ASP A 121 -23.09 -23.99 -6.27
CA ASP A 121 -22.55 -25.11 -7.04
C ASP A 121 -21.03 -25.03 -7.22
N GLN A 122 -20.48 -23.81 -7.25
CA GLN A 122 -19.03 -23.57 -7.30
C GLN A 122 -18.31 -23.99 -6.02
N ILE A 123 -19.02 -24.05 -4.88
CA ILE A 123 -18.43 -24.33 -3.56
C ILE A 123 -17.76 -25.72 -3.53
N LYS A 124 -18.37 -26.71 -4.20
CA LYS A 124 -17.86 -28.08 -4.27
C LYS A 124 -16.53 -28.20 -5.01
N GLY A 125 -16.27 -27.28 -5.95
CA GLY A 125 -15.05 -27.24 -6.76
C GLY A 125 -13.95 -26.35 -6.21
N LEU A 126 -14.14 -25.74 -5.03
CA LEU A 126 -13.20 -24.77 -4.50
C LEU A 126 -11.87 -25.42 -4.15
N LYS A 127 -10.79 -24.76 -4.55
CA LYS A 127 -9.50 -24.98 -3.93
C LYS A 127 -9.64 -24.63 -2.44
N PRO A 128 -9.08 -25.43 -1.52
CA PRO A 128 -9.09 -25.11 -0.10
C PRO A 128 -8.64 -23.68 0.16
N LEU A 129 -9.35 -22.96 1.04
CA LEU A 129 -9.10 -21.54 1.33
C LEU A 129 -7.63 -21.27 1.69
N ALA A 130 -6.99 -22.18 2.43
CA ALA A 130 -5.59 -22.10 2.81
C ALA A 130 -4.59 -22.21 1.63
N HIS A 131 -5.00 -22.81 0.50
CA HIS A 131 -4.15 -23.00 -0.68
C HIS A 131 -4.44 -21.99 -1.79
N SER A 132 -5.53 -21.23 -1.69
CA SER A 132 -5.79 -20.10 -2.58
C SER A 132 -4.98 -18.89 -2.13
N GLN A 133 -4.49 -18.08 -3.07
CA GLN A 133 -3.85 -16.81 -2.71
C GLN A 133 -4.86 -15.87 -2.06
N VAL A 134 -6.06 -15.79 -2.65
CA VAL A 134 -7.23 -15.10 -2.13
C VAL A 134 -8.51 -15.73 -2.66
N THR A 135 -9.53 -15.83 -1.82
CA THR A 135 -10.89 -16.23 -2.22
C THR A 135 -11.86 -15.08 -2.03
N VAL A 136 -12.57 -14.69 -3.08
CA VAL A 136 -13.64 -13.66 -3.05
C VAL A 136 -14.98 -14.38 -3.04
N ILE A 137 -15.72 -14.26 -1.96
CA ILE A 137 -17.04 -14.88 -1.78
C ILE A 137 -18.10 -13.78 -1.88
N LYS A 138 -18.92 -13.86 -2.92
CA LYS A 138 -20.01 -12.91 -3.20
C LYS A 138 -21.30 -13.49 -2.66
N LEU A 139 -21.70 -13.04 -1.47
CA LEU A 139 -22.81 -13.62 -0.71
C LEU A 139 -24.15 -13.52 -1.46
N HIS A 140 -24.33 -12.46 -2.23
CA HIS A 140 -25.53 -12.22 -3.04
C HIS A 140 -25.37 -12.59 -4.52
N GLY A 141 -24.18 -13.05 -4.94
CA GLY A 141 -23.89 -13.42 -6.32
C GLY A 141 -23.22 -12.33 -7.16
N ASP A 142 -23.22 -12.52 -8.49
CA ASP A 142 -22.58 -11.65 -9.48
C ASP A 142 -23.66 -11.07 -10.42
N TYR A 143 -23.55 -9.79 -10.77
CA TYR A 143 -24.48 -9.11 -11.69
C TYR A 143 -24.49 -9.74 -13.09
N ALA A 144 -23.39 -10.37 -13.53
CA ALA A 144 -23.31 -11.03 -14.83
C ALA A 144 -24.14 -12.32 -14.91
N ASP A 145 -24.52 -12.87 -13.76
CA ASP A 145 -25.01 -14.23 -13.58
C ASP A 145 -26.42 -14.26 -12.96
N LEU A 146 -27.20 -13.19 -13.14
CA LEU A 146 -28.51 -12.91 -12.53
C LEU A 146 -29.67 -13.82 -12.99
N GLU A 147 -29.39 -15.00 -13.55
CA GLU A 147 -30.42 -15.91 -14.04
C GLU A 147 -31.33 -16.47 -12.93
N GLN A 148 -31.01 -16.33 -11.63
CA GLN A 148 -31.68 -17.21 -10.65
C GLN A 148 -32.04 -16.74 -9.24
N ARG A 149 -31.80 -15.50 -8.80
CA ARG A 149 -32.18 -15.13 -7.41
C ARG A 149 -32.60 -13.68 -7.31
N ASN A 150 -33.68 -13.41 -6.59
CA ASN A 150 -34.10 -12.10 -6.03
C ASN A 150 -35.62 -12.04 -5.87
N THR A 151 -36.20 -12.91 -5.04
CA THR A 151 -37.39 -12.54 -4.26
C THR A 151 -36.92 -12.14 -2.85
N VAL A 152 -37.67 -11.26 -2.19
CA VAL A 152 -37.39 -10.78 -0.83
C VAL A 152 -37.21 -11.96 0.15
N ASP A 153 -37.88 -13.09 -0.12
CA ASP A 153 -37.82 -14.32 0.67
C ASP A 153 -36.45 -15.02 0.65
N GLU A 154 -35.65 -14.87 -0.41
CA GLU A 154 -34.36 -15.56 -0.56
C GLU A 154 -33.16 -14.83 0.07
N LEU A 155 -33.34 -13.59 0.57
CA LEU A 155 -32.31 -12.85 1.30
C LEU A 155 -32.38 -13.05 2.82
N GLU A 156 -33.48 -13.64 3.33
CA GLU A 156 -33.59 -13.98 4.74
C GLU A 156 -32.74 -15.21 5.14
N THR A 157 -32.40 -16.05 4.17
CA THR A 157 -31.65 -17.30 4.37
C THR A 157 -30.62 -17.52 3.27
N TYR A 158 -29.43 -17.98 3.64
CA TYR A 158 -28.44 -18.44 2.68
C TYR A 158 -28.63 -19.93 2.40
N PRO A 159 -28.32 -20.41 1.18
CA PRO A 159 -28.26 -21.84 0.91
C PRO A 159 -27.28 -22.53 1.87
N ASP A 160 -27.60 -23.76 2.27
CA ASP A 160 -26.83 -24.54 3.25
C ASP A 160 -25.33 -24.59 2.91
N GLU A 161 -24.95 -24.79 1.64
CA GLU A 161 -23.54 -24.87 1.26
C GLU A 161 -22.80 -23.53 1.44
N LEU A 162 -23.48 -22.40 1.22
CA LEU A 162 -22.92 -21.07 1.44
C LEU A 162 -22.84 -20.77 2.93
N GLN A 163 -23.85 -21.17 3.70
CA GLN A 163 -23.87 -21.02 5.14
C GLN A 163 -22.71 -21.79 5.80
N GLU A 164 -22.50 -23.06 5.44
CA GLU A 164 -21.38 -23.87 5.94
C GLU A 164 -20.02 -23.23 5.61
N LEU A 165 -19.86 -22.72 4.38
CA LEU A 165 -18.64 -22.01 3.98
C LEU A 165 -18.44 -20.73 4.80
N LEU A 166 -19.50 -19.96 5.03
CA LEU A 166 -19.46 -18.73 5.80
C LEU A 166 -19.11 -19.01 7.27
N GLU A 167 -19.76 -19.98 7.90
CA GLU A 167 -19.46 -20.40 9.28
C GLU A 167 -17.99 -20.81 9.43
N ARG A 168 -17.47 -21.58 8.47
CA ARG A 168 -16.06 -21.96 8.42
C ARG A 168 -15.14 -20.74 8.32
N VAL A 169 -15.45 -19.78 7.44
CA VAL A 169 -14.65 -18.54 7.30
C VAL A 169 -14.67 -17.73 8.60
N LEU A 170 -15.82 -17.62 9.25
CA LEU A 170 -15.98 -16.87 10.51
C LEU A 170 -15.23 -17.52 11.68
N ASP A 171 -15.06 -18.85 11.67
CA ASP A 171 -14.30 -19.60 12.69
C ASP A 171 -12.78 -19.62 12.44
N GLU A 172 -12.35 -19.78 11.18
CA GLU A 172 -10.93 -19.94 10.81
C GLU A 172 -10.14 -18.62 10.68
N TYR A 173 -10.82 -17.46 10.59
CA TYR A 173 -10.17 -16.18 10.30
C TYR A 173 -10.58 -15.04 11.25
N GLY A 174 -9.65 -14.09 11.45
CA GLY A 174 -9.99 -12.76 12.00
C GLY A 174 -10.77 -11.96 10.96
N LEU A 175 -11.70 -11.12 11.43
CA LEU A 175 -12.60 -10.39 10.54
C LEU A 175 -12.40 -8.88 10.67
N ILE A 176 -12.33 -8.22 9.52
CA ILE A 176 -12.39 -6.76 9.41
C ILE A 176 -13.67 -6.43 8.65
N VAL A 177 -14.60 -5.78 9.34
CA VAL A 177 -15.87 -5.34 8.76
C VAL A 177 -15.77 -3.86 8.40
N CYS A 178 -16.12 -3.52 7.17
CA CYS A 178 -16.18 -2.15 6.70
C CYS A 178 -17.32 -2.00 5.69
N GLY A 179 -18.12 -0.95 5.81
CA GLY A 179 -19.20 -0.65 4.86
C GLY A 179 -20.46 -1.53 5.00
N TRP A 180 -20.61 -2.27 6.10
CA TRP A 180 -21.80 -3.06 6.41
C TRP A 180 -22.48 -2.57 7.69
N SER A 181 -23.79 -2.29 7.63
CA SER A 181 -24.56 -1.71 8.74
C SER A 181 -25.33 -2.73 9.58
N ALA A 182 -25.37 -4.00 9.18
CA ALA A 182 -26.15 -5.06 9.82
C ALA A 182 -27.69 -4.85 9.84
N ASP A 183 -28.22 -3.84 9.16
CA ASP A 183 -29.66 -3.54 9.22
C ASP A 183 -30.49 -4.50 8.36
N TRP A 184 -30.01 -4.77 7.15
CA TRP A 184 -30.80 -5.41 6.10
C TRP A 184 -30.47 -6.89 5.89
N ASP A 185 -29.21 -7.27 6.00
CA ASP A 185 -28.75 -8.64 5.74
C ASP A 185 -28.91 -9.52 6.99
N LYS A 186 -30.13 -10.00 7.22
CA LYS A 186 -30.46 -10.81 8.40
C LYS A 186 -29.75 -12.16 8.40
N ALA A 187 -29.49 -12.74 7.23
CA ALA A 187 -28.77 -14.00 7.11
C ALA A 187 -27.31 -13.85 7.57
N LEU A 188 -26.61 -12.80 7.12
CA LEU A 188 -25.25 -12.51 7.57
C LEU A 188 -25.19 -12.14 9.05
N VAL A 189 -26.16 -11.36 9.56
CA VAL A 189 -26.27 -11.08 11.00
C VAL A 189 -26.37 -12.37 11.80
N ARG A 190 -27.30 -13.26 11.46
CA ARG A 190 -27.49 -14.55 12.16
C ARG A 190 -26.23 -15.42 12.09
N ALA A 191 -25.55 -15.46 10.94
CA ALA A 191 -24.31 -16.21 10.79
C ALA A 191 -23.21 -15.69 11.72
N VAL A 192 -23.06 -14.37 11.83
CA VAL A 192 -22.11 -13.75 12.77
C VAL A 192 -22.53 -14.01 14.22
N GLU A 193 -23.80 -13.78 14.57
CA GLU A 193 -24.38 -14.04 15.91
C GLU A 193 -24.18 -15.50 16.37
N GLY A 194 -24.26 -16.47 15.46
CA GLY A 194 -24.04 -17.88 15.75
C GLY A 194 -22.63 -18.20 16.27
N THR A 195 -21.67 -17.30 16.07
CA THR A 195 -20.24 -17.52 16.37
C THR A 195 -19.91 -17.22 17.85
N ARG A 196 -20.26 -18.12 18.77
CA ARG A 196 -20.21 -17.86 20.23
C ARG A 196 -18.86 -17.48 20.85
N SER A 197 -17.73 -17.85 20.26
CA SER A 197 -16.40 -17.43 20.75
C SER A 197 -15.43 -17.30 19.59
N ARG A 198 -14.97 -16.09 19.29
CA ARG A 198 -14.01 -15.90 18.22
C ARG A 198 -12.60 -16.16 18.73
N ARG A 199 -11.91 -17.14 18.12
CA ARG A 199 -10.46 -17.36 18.32
C ARG A 199 -9.63 -16.19 17.79
N TYR A 200 -10.17 -15.46 16.82
CA TYR A 200 -9.50 -14.36 16.13
C TYR A 200 -10.27 -13.05 16.32
N PRO A 201 -9.57 -11.91 16.39
CA PRO A 201 -10.20 -10.62 16.66
C PRO A 201 -11.17 -10.19 15.54
N LEU A 202 -12.18 -9.42 15.95
CA LEU A 202 -13.11 -8.72 15.07
C LEU A 202 -12.82 -7.22 15.15
N PHE A 203 -12.54 -6.60 14.01
CA PHE A 203 -12.46 -5.16 13.85
C PHE A 203 -13.66 -4.69 13.05
N TRP A 204 -14.33 -3.62 13.48
CA TRP A 204 -15.49 -3.09 12.77
C TRP A 204 -15.37 -1.58 12.60
N SER A 205 -15.43 -1.11 11.35
CA SER A 205 -15.53 0.31 11.03
C SER A 205 -16.82 0.61 10.28
N GLN A 206 -17.52 1.66 10.73
CA GLN A 206 -18.73 2.17 10.09
C GLN A 206 -18.65 3.70 10.04
N TYR A 207 -19.16 4.26 8.95
CA TYR A 207 -19.37 5.70 8.85
C TYR A 207 -20.72 6.05 9.51
N GLY A 208 -20.69 6.88 10.55
CA GLY A 208 -21.87 7.23 11.34
C GLY A 208 -22.13 6.28 12.51
N PRO A 209 -23.27 6.45 13.22
CA PRO A 209 -23.60 5.66 14.39
C PRO A 209 -23.92 4.20 14.02
N PHE A 210 -23.51 3.28 14.88
CA PHE A 210 -23.88 1.87 14.76
C PHE A 210 -25.38 1.68 14.99
N SER A 211 -25.99 0.82 14.16
CA SER A 211 -27.36 0.34 14.38
C SER A 211 -27.46 -0.50 15.66
N ASP A 212 -28.67 -0.79 16.12
CA ASP A 212 -28.87 -1.66 17.29
C ASP A 212 -28.33 -3.07 17.04
N ALA A 213 -28.51 -3.60 15.82
CA ALA A 213 -27.97 -4.89 15.41
C ALA A 213 -26.44 -4.90 15.41
N ALA A 214 -25.81 -3.87 14.83
CA ALA A 214 -24.36 -3.77 14.80
C ALA A 214 -23.77 -3.56 16.21
N ARG A 215 -24.47 -2.85 17.12
CA ARG A 215 -24.09 -2.73 18.54
C ARG A 215 -24.19 -4.05 19.30
N ALA A 216 -25.24 -4.83 19.05
CA ALA A 216 -25.38 -6.15 19.66
C ALA A 216 -24.24 -7.07 19.24
N LEU A 217 -23.93 -7.11 17.94
CA LEU A 217 -22.83 -7.91 17.39
C LEU A 217 -21.45 -7.47 17.93
N THR A 218 -21.16 -6.18 17.93
CA THR A 218 -19.86 -5.68 18.43
C THR A 218 -19.68 -5.98 19.92
N SER A 219 -20.75 -5.88 20.72
CA SER A 219 -20.72 -6.24 22.15
C SER A 219 -20.58 -7.74 22.37
N GLN A 220 -21.26 -8.57 21.58
CA GLN A 220 -21.21 -10.03 21.72
C GLN A 220 -19.81 -10.60 21.44
N HIS A 221 -19.07 -10.01 20.49
CA HIS A 221 -17.79 -10.54 20.03
C HIS A 221 -16.57 -9.73 20.51
N ASP A 222 -16.75 -8.83 21.49
CA ASP A 222 -15.70 -7.92 21.99
C ASP A 222 -14.94 -7.22 20.84
N ALA A 223 -15.70 -6.71 19.86
CA ALA A 223 -15.13 -6.13 18.65
C ALA A 223 -14.35 -4.85 18.95
N VAL A 224 -13.21 -4.68 18.28
CA VAL A 224 -12.49 -3.41 18.27
C VAL A 224 -13.17 -2.48 17.28
N VAL A 225 -13.90 -1.50 17.79
CA VAL A 225 -14.61 -0.51 16.98
C VAL A 225 -13.63 0.58 16.50
N ILE A 226 -13.67 0.88 15.21
CA ILE A 226 -12.85 1.92 14.57
C ILE A 226 -13.79 3.00 14.03
N ASP A 227 -13.95 4.06 14.83
CA ASP A 227 -14.91 5.12 14.57
C ASP A 227 -14.51 6.05 13.43
N GLY A 228 -15.52 6.48 12.66
CA GLY A 228 -15.44 7.67 11.80
C GLY A 228 -14.52 7.56 10.59
N LYS A 229 -14.13 6.35 10.17
CA LYS A 229 -13.33 6.14 8.97
C LYS A 229 -14.16 5.60 7.83
N SER A 230 -13.98 6.18 6.65
CA SER A 230 -14.42 5.56 5.39
C SER A 230 -13.57 4.32 5.07
N ALA A 231 -14.04 3.47 4.15
CA ALA A 231 -13.27 2.32 3.68
C ALA A 231 -11.92 2.76 3.08
N ASP A 232 -11.92 3.83 2.28
CA ASP A 232 -10.71 4.36 1.65
C ASP A 232 -9.69 4.79 2.70
N GLU A 233 -10.10 5.53 3.73
CA GLU A 233 -9.21 5.96 4.82
C GLU A 233 -8.72 4.78 5.67
N LEU A 234 -9.61 3.83 6.00
CA LEU A 234 -9.27 2.68 6.82
C LEU A 234 -8.19 1.83 6.17
N PHE A 235 -8.42 1.38 4.93
CA PHE A 235 -7.53 0.43 4.28
C PHE A 235 -6.23 1.08 3.79
N THR A 236 -6.25 2.35 3.34
CA THR A 236 -5.03 3.05 2.96
C THR A 236 -4.12 3.33 4.17
N ASP A 237 -4.69 3.71 5.32
CA ASP A 237 -3.94 3.88 6.57
C ASP A 237 -3.41 2.52 7.08
N LEU A 238 -4.21 1.45 6.97
CA LEU A 238 -3.79 0.10 7.36
C LEU A 238 -2.58 -0.37 6.53
N VAL A 239 -2.61 -0.22 5.21
CA VAL A 239 -1.46 -0.52 4.34
C VAL A 239 -0.22 0.26 4.80
N ARG A 240 -0.35 1.57 5.01
CA ARG A 240 0.76 2.43 5.42
C ARG A 240 1.39 1.98 6.74
N ARG A 241 0.55 1.63 7.73
CA ARG A 241 0.99 1.19 9.07
C ARG A 241 1.64 -0.19 9.03
N VAL A 242 1.06 -1.12 8.29
CA VAL A 242 1.62 -2.48 8.16
C VAL A 242 2.95 -2.43 7.42
N ALA A 243 3.06 -1.64 6.34
CA ALA A 243 4.34 -1.42 5.66
C ALA A 243 5.38 -0.78 6.59
N ALA A 244 4.97 0.11 7.50
CA ALA A 244 5.86 0.65 8.54
C ALA A 244 6.30 -0.42 9.54
N LEU A 245 5.42 -1.35 9.91
CA LEU A 245 5.76 -2.45 10.81
C LEU A 245 6.69 -3.48 10.16
N ASP A 246 6.54 -3.74 8.86
CA ASP A 246 7.46 -4.61 8.11
C ASP A 246 8.91 -4.08 8.16
N ARG A 247 9.07 -2.74 8.08
CA ARG A 247 10.38 -2.08 8.27
C ARG A 247 10.96 -2.26 9.67
N LEU A 248 10.13 -2.52 10.68
CA LEU A 248 10.55 -2.72 12.07
C LEU A 248 10.78 -4.19 12.41
N THR A 249 10.11 -5.12 11.73
CA THR A 249 10.09 -6.56 12.04
C THR A 249 11.08 -7.38 11.23
N ILE A 250 11.44 -6.95 10.02
CA ILE A 250 12.64 -7.44 9.35
C ILE A 250 13.82 -6.77 10.04
N ALA A 251 14.45 -7.44 11.01
CA ALA A 251 15.70 -6.94 11.56
C ALA A 251 16.68 -6.79 10.38
N PRO A 252 17.10 -5.56 10.02
CA PRO A 252 18.16 -5.41 9.04
C PRO A 252 19.36 -6.19 9.57
N ILE A 253 20.13 -6.85 8.69
CA ILE A 253 21.41 -7.44 9.10
C ILE A 253 22.16 -6.31 9.79
N THR A 254 22.39 -6.47 11.10
CA THR A 254 23.04 -5.42 11.87
C THR A 254 24.42 -5.23 11.26
N ARG A 255 24.89 -3.98 11.24
CA ARG A 255 26.20 -3.61 10.71
C ARG A 255 27.30 -4.60 11.13
N ASP A 256 27.33 -4.99 12.40
CA ASP A 256 28.37 -5.88 12.94
C ASP A 256 28.25 -7.31 12.38
N VAL A 257 27.03 -7.84 12.25
CA VAL A 257 26.79 -9.16 11.64
C VAL A 257 27.17 -9.14 10.15
N ALA A 258 26.80 -8.08 9.44
CA ALA A 258 27.13 -7.91 8.03
C ALA A 258 28.66 -7.90 7.82
N VAL A 259 29.40 -7.15 8.65
CA VAL A 259 30.87 -7.11 8.59
C VAL A 259 31.50 -8.46 8.92
N VAL A 260 30.95 -9.22 9.88
CA VAL A 260 31.44 -10.57 10.19
C VAL A 260 31.20 -11.55 9.05
N GLN A 261 30.01 -11.53 8.43
CA GLN A 261 29.70 -12.36 7.27
C GLN A 261 30.60 -12.02 6.09
N LEU A 262 30.80 -10.73 5.82
CA LEU A 262 31.73 -10.23 4.81
C LEU A 262 33.13 -10.80 5.03
N LYS A 263 33.72 -10.61 6.21
CA LYS A 263 35.09 -11.07 6.51
C LYS A 263 35.24 -12.59 6.41
N ARG A 264 34.16 -13.35 6.62
CA ARG A 264 34.15 -14.81 6.46
C ARG A 264 34.01 -15.25 5.01
N ALA A 265 33.27 -14.51 4.19
CA ALA A 265 33.02 -14.85 2.79
C ALA A 265 34.14 -14.37 1.86
N LEU A 266 34.76 -13.22 2.18
CA LEU A 266 35.74 -12.55 1.32
C LEU A 266 36.96 -13.42 0.94
N PRO A 267 37.58 -14.19 1.85
CA PRO A 267 38.75 -15.00 1.49
C PRO A 267 38.43 -16.28 0.70
N ASP A 268 37.16 -16.68 0.61
CA ASP A 268 36.73 -17.96 0.01
C ASP A 268 36.09 -17.75 -1.37
N PRO A 269 36.75 -18.14 -2.48
CA PRO A 269 36.22 -17.99 -3.83
C PRO A 269 34.90 -18.74 -4.08
N LEU A 270 34.60 -19.77 -3.29
CA LEU A 270 33.34 -20.52 -3.38
C LEU A 270 32.15 -19.73 -2.83
N ARG A 271 32.40 -18.74 -1.96
CA ARG A 271 31.37 -17.90 -1.33
C ARG A 271 31.13 -16.58 -2.05
N ARG A 272 31.61 -16.45 -3.29
CA ARG A 272 31.40 -15.24 -4.12
C ARG A 272 29.93 -14.84 -4.28
N ILE A 273 29.01 -15.82 -4.29
CA ILE A 273 27.57 -15.58 -4.42
C ILE A 273 27.03 -14.96 -3.13
N GLU A 274 27.40 -15.52 -1.97
CA GLU A 274 27.01 -14.97 -0.66
C GLU A 274 27.56 -13.55 -0.46
N LEU A 275 28.81 -13.31 -0.89
CA LEU A 275 29.41 -11.98 -0.86
C LEU A 275 28.63 -10.99 -1.72
N PHE A 276 28.26 -11.39 -2.93
CA PHE A 276 27.43 -10.60 -3.82
C PHE A 276 26.08 -10.28 -3.19
N ASP A 277 25.37 -11.30 -2.70
CA ASP A 277 24.05 -11.17 -2.10
C ASP A 277 24.08 -10.27 -0.87
N LEU A 278 25.11 -10.36 -0.03
CA LEU A 278 25.27 -9.52 1.16
C LEU A 278 25.38 -8.03 0.80
N VAL A 279 26.19 -7.69 -0.20
CA VAL A 279 26.34 -6.31 -0.67
C VAL A 279 25.08 -5.84 -1.37
N ASP A 280 24.46 -6.69 -2.20
CA ASP A 280 23.24 -6.36 -2.93
C ASP A 280 22.05 -6.14 -1.97
N GLN A 281 21.95 -6.93 -0.92
CA GLN A 281 20.98 -6.78 0.17
C GLN A 281 21.20 -5.49 0.97
N ALA A 282 22.44 -5.02 1.11
CA ALA A 282 22.73 -3.74 1.76
C ALA A 282 22.43 -2.53 0.86
N VAL A 283 22.55 -2.67 -0.47
CA VAL A 283 22.23 -1.60 -1.42
C VAL A 283 20.72 -1.45 -1.63
N THR A 284 19.98 -2.56 -1.65
CA THR A 284 18.56 -2.58 -2.04
C THR A 284 17.66 -1.64 -1.21
N PRO A 285 17.72 -1.63 0.14
CA PRO A 285 16.92 -0.69 0.94
C PRO A 285 17.22 0.77 0.63
N ILE A 286 18.48 1.11 0.31
CA ILE A 286 18.86 2.48 -0.06
C ILE A 286 18.11 2.88 -1.34
N VAL A 287 18.08 1.98 -2.33
CA VAL A 287 17.37 2.21 -3.60
C VAL A 287 15.86 2.34 -3.39
N ASP A 288 15.27 1.39 -2.67
CA ASP A 288 13.82 1.36 -2.44
C ASP A 288 13.34 2.58 -1.63
N HIS A 289 14.13 3.04 -0.66
CA HIS A 289 13.80 4.22 0.14
C HIS A 289 14.15 5.56 -0.55
N SER A 290 14.71 5.55 -1.76
CA SER A 290 15.08 6.77 -2.50
C SER A 290 13.98 7.29 -3.43
N THR A 291 12.80 6.67 -3.43
CA THR A 291 11.67 7.14 -4.24
C THR A 291 11.10 8.46 -3.68
N PRO A 292 10.48 9.30 -4.54
CA PRO A 292 9.82 10.54 -4.09
C PRO A 292 8.74 10.34 -3.02
N GLU A 293 8.17 9.13 -2.90
CA GLU A 293 7.19 8.76 -1.88
C GLU A 293 7.80 8.68 -0.48
N TYR A 294 9.03 8.14 -0.37
CA TYR A 294 9.75 7.98 0.90
C TYR A 294 10.64 9.16 1.24
N LYS A 295 11.29 9.74 0.22
CA LYS A 295 12.18 10.90 0.34
C LYS A 295 11.73 11.98 -0.65
N PRO A 296 10.84 12.89 -0.23
CA PRO A 296 10.31 13.92 -1.10
C PRO A 296 11.42 14.75 -1.75
N VAL A 297 11.29 14.96 -3.05
CA VAL A 297 12.18 15.80 -3.88
C VAL A 297 11.60 17.19 -4.13
N LEU A 298 10.42 17.46 -3.59
CA LEU A 298 9.70 18.71 -3.67
C LEU A 298 9.21 19.11 -2.28
N ALA A 299 9.49 20.35 -1.88
CA ALA A 299 9.08 20.95 -0.62
C ALA A 299 8.79 22.45 -0.81
N THR A 300 7.90 22.98 0.03
CA THR A 300 7.62 24.42 0.09
C THR A 300 8.69 25.14 0.89
N SER A 301 8.77 26.47 0.78
CA SER A 301 9.74 27.27 1.57
C SER A 301 9.64 27.01 3.08
N THR A 302 8.43 26.77 3.60
CA THR A 302 8.18 26.50 5.02
C THR A 302 8.61 25.10 5.46
N THR A 303 8.53 24.10 4.58
CA THR A 303 8.85 22.69 4.88
C THR A 303 10.25 22.27 4.40
N TRP A 304 10.95 23.19 3.73
CA TRP A 304 12.25 22.97 3.09
C TRP A 304 13.30 22.40 4.05
N ALA A 305 13.53 23.09 5.17
CA ALA A 305 14.61 22.75 6.11
C ALA A 305 14.39 21.37 6.74
N ASP A 306 13.15 21.06 7.11
CA ASP A 306 12.77 19.78 7.70
C ASP A 306 12.90 18.64 6.69
N THR A 307 12.40 18.84 5.46
CA THR A 307 12.48 17.85 4.38
C THR A 307 13.94 17.57 4.02
N PHE A 308 14.74 18.61 3.83
CA PHE A 308 16.16 18.48 3.51
C PHE A 308 16.91 17.77 4.64
N GLY A 309 16.72 18.20 5.89
CA GLY A 309 17.36 17.58 7.06
C GLY A 309 16.94 16.13 7.26
N SER A 310 15.66 15.81 7.04
CA SER A 310 15.13 14.45 7.12
C SER A 310 15.76 13.55 6.05
N ASN A 311 15.82 14.01 4.80
CA ASN A 311 16.43 13.25 3.71
C ASN A 311 17.92 12.99 3.95
N VAL A 312 18.69 13.98 4.44
CA VAL A 312 20.11 13.81 4.78
C VAL A 312 20.28 12.73 5.86
N ARG A 313 19.48 12.79 6.94
CA ARG A 313 19.54 11.79 8.01
C ARG A 313 19.14 10.41 7.51
N GLY A 314 18.07 10.33 6.72
CA GLY A 314 17.59 9.09 6.10
C GLY A 314 18.66 8.45 5.23
N TYR A 315 19.26 9.19 4.29
CA TYR A 315 20.32 8.65 3.44
C TYR A 315 21.55 8.17 4.22
N ARG A 316 21.95 8.89 5.28
CA ARG A 316 23.05 8.45 6.15
C ARG A 316 22.71 7.17 6.90
N ALA A 317 21.51 7.08 7.46
CA ALA A 317 21.04 5.90 8.18
C ALA A 317 20.94 4.69 7.25
N ASP A 318 20.30 4.85 6.09
CA ASP A 318 20.14 3.76 5.10
C ASP A 318 21.50 3.29 4.57
N SER A 319 22.49 4.19 4.45
CA SER A 319 23.81 3.84 3.92
C SER A 319 24.75 3.21 4.96
N ASP A 320 24.47 3.28 6.27
CA ASP A 320 25.43 2.93 7.32
C ASP A 320 26.02 1.53 7.14
N THR A 321 25.18 0.50 7.01
CA THR A 321 25.65 -0.89 6.82
C THR A 321 26.49 -1.04 5.56
N LEU A 322 26.05 -0.47 4.43
CA LEU A 322 26.77 -0.54 3.16
C LEU A 322 28.15 0.13 3.27
N LEU A 323 28.26 1.30 3.89
CA LEU A 323 29.54 2.00 4.04
C LEU A 323 30.54 1.16 4.85
N HIS A 324 30.07 0.45 5.87
CA HIS A 324 30.93 -0.45 6.64
C HIS A 324 31.34 -1.70 5.87
N LEU A 325 30.44 -2.25 5.06
CA LEU A 325 30.76 -3.34 4.14
C LEU A 325 31.80 -2.91 3.11
N LEU A 326 31.64 -1.73 2.49
CA LEU A 326 32.60 -1.19 1.52
C LEU A 326 33.96 -0.90 2.16
N ALA A 327 33.98 -0.29 3.34
CA ALA A 327 35.23 0.01 4.05
C ALA A 327 36.03 -1.25 4.36
N ASN A 328 35.39 -2.27 4.95
CA ASN A 328 36.06 -3.53 5.29
C ASN A 328 36.33 -4.38 4.06
N GLY A 329 35.42 -4.40 3.09
CA GLY A 329 35.51 -5.19 1.87
C GLY A 329 36.70 -4.75 1.03
N VAL A 330 36.76 -3.46 0.68
CA VAL A 330 37.87 -2.90 -0.12
C VAL A 330 39.21 -3.01 0.61
N PHE A 331 39.23 -2.83 1.93
CA PHE A 331 40.47 -2.89 2.69
C PHE A 331 41.05 -4.32 2.77
N HIS A 332 40.20 -5.34 2.83
CA HIS A 332 40.62 -6.74 2.95
C HIS A 332 40.61 -7.53 1.63
N ASP A 333 40.05 -6.96 0.56
CA ASP A 333 40.00 -7.57 -0.77
C ASP A 333 41.38 -7.52 -1.44
N ASP A 334 41.74 -8.62 -2.09
CA ASP A 334 42.97 -8.77 -2.89
C ASP A 334 42.82 -8.20 -4.32
N GLY A 335 41.64 -7.70 -4.65
CA GLY A 335 41.28 -7.10 -5.93
C GLY A 335 40.48 -7.97 -6.85
N THR A 336 40.21 -9.23 -6.45
CA THR A 336 39.30 -10.10 -7.17
C THR A 336 37.85 -9.57 -7.18
N GLN A 337 37.47 -8.78 -6.17
CA GLN A 337 36.09 -8.31 -5.98
C GLN A 337 35.83 -6.85 -6.39
N ASP A 338 36.75 -6.20 -7.11
CA ASP A 338 36.59 -4.79 -7.54
C ASP A 338 35.32 -4.49 -8.33
N HIS A 339 34.87 -5.47 -9.10
CA HIS A 339 33.62 -5.36 -9.85
C HIS A 339 32.40 -5.23 -8.90
N LEU A 340 32.42 -5.88 -7.74
CA LEU A 340 31.35 -5.83 -6.75
C LEU A 340 31.24 -4.44 -6.10
N TRP A 341 32.37 -3.87 -5.68
CA TRP A 341 32.41 -2.54 -5.07
C TRP A 341 31.97 -1.46 -6.05
N ARG A 342 32.41 -1.56 -7.31
CA ARG A 342 31.97 -0.65 -8.39
C ARG A 342 30.48 -0.78 -8.66
N ARG A 343 29.96 -2.00 -8.76
CA ARG A 343 28.53 -2.25 -8.97
C ARG A 343 27.66 -1.62 -7.88
N ALA A 344 28.10 -1.66 -6.62
CA ALA A 344 27.38 -1.01 -5.52
C ALA A 344 27.25 0.50 -5.78
N VAL A 345 28.33 1.18 -6.16
CA VAL A 345 28.30 2.61 -6.50
C VAL A 345 27.46 2.85 -7.76
N GLU A 346 27.57 2.04 -8.80
CA GLU A 346 26.76 2.15 -10.02
C GLU A 346 25.26 2.14 -9.72
N ARG A 347 24.81 1.22 -8.86
CA ARG A 347 23.39 1.15 -8.44
C ARG A 347 22.94 2.44 -7.75
N LEU A 348 23.79 3.01 -6.88
CA LEU A 348 23.48 4.25 -6.15
C LEU A 348 23.54 5.49 -7.05
N VAL A 349 24.40 5.50 -8.06
CA VAL A 349 24.49 6.60 -9.02
C VAL A 349 23.26 6.66 -9.92
N ARG A 350 22.70 5.49 -10.27
CA ARG A 350 21.45 5.37 -11.06
C ARG A 350 20.19 5.78 -10.32
N LEU A 351 20.28 6.16 -9.03
CA LEU A 351 19.13 6.67 -8.29
C LEU A 351 18.45 7.85 -8.99
N ARG A 352 19.16 8.60 -9.83
CA ARG A 352 18.63 9.74 -10.57
C ARG A 352 18.34 9.45 -12.04
N ASP A 353 18.41 8.20 -12.49
CA ASP A 353 17.97 7.80 -13.84
C ASP A 353 16.47 8.08 -14.06
N THR A 354 15.72 8.23 -12.97
CA THR A 354 14.32 8.67 -12.99
C THR A 354 14.23 10.15 -12.64
N SER A 355 13.74 10.95 -13.60
CA SER A 355 13.42 12.37 -13.36
C SER A 355 12.01 12.49 -12.79
N PRO A 356 11.83 13.11 -11.62
CA PRO A 356 10.52 13.54 -11.13
C PRO A 356 9.97 14.65 -12.04
N GLY A 357 8.64 14.76 -12.17
CA GLY A 357 8.02 15.83 -12.96
C GLY A 357 8.33 17.23 -12.42
N THR A 358 8.14 17.45 -11.12
CA THR A 358 8.45 18.72 -10.43
C THR A 358 9.33 18.43 -9.22
N TYR A 359 10.44 19.15 -9.08
CA TYR A 359 11.39 18.96 -7.98
C TYR A 359 12.11 20.26 -7.60
N ASN A 360 12.62 20.31 -6.37
CA ASN A 360 13.65 21.28 -5.99
C ASN A 360 15.02 20.74 -6.35
N GLU A 361 15.83 21.56 -7.03
CA GLU A 361 17.14 21.15 -7.53
C GLU A 361 18.06 20.53 -6.47
N PHE A 362 18.10 21.10 -5.24
CA PHE A 362 18.98 20.57 -4.19
C PHE A 362 18.48 19.24 -3.60
N LEU A 363 17.17 19.02 -3.46
CA LEU A 363 16.65 17.73 -3.00
C LEU A 363 16.87 16.64 -4.04
N GLU A 364 16.74 17.00 -5.32
CA GLU A 364 17.04 16.10 -6.42
C GLU A 364 18.53 15.73 -6.46
N LYS A 365 19.44 16.70 -6.27
CA LYS A 365 20.88 16.41 -6.15
C LYS A 365 21.22 15.58 -4.91
N LEU A 366 20.45 15.72 -3.83
CA LEU A 366 20.68 14.96 -2.59
C LEU A 366 20.51 13.44 -2.77
N ARG A 367 19.76 12.99 -3.80
CA ARG A 367 19.63 11.56 -4.14
C ARG A 367 20.97 10.90 -4.51
N HIS A 368 21.99 11.66 -4.87
CA HIS A 368 23.36 11.16 -5.09
C HIS A 368 24.21 11.09 -3.82
N LEU A 369 23.71 11.52 -2.66
CA LEU A 369 24.45 11.46 -1.40
C LEU A 369 24.95 10.04 -1.05
N PRO A 370 24.15 8.96 -1.20
CA PRO A 370 24.65 7.60 -0.95
C PRO A 370 25.84 7.23 -1.84
N ALA A 371 25.79 7.58 -3.13
CA ALA A 371 26.88 7.33 -4.07
C ALA A 371 28.15 8.12 -3.71
N LEU A 372 27.99 9.38 -3.30
CA LEU A 372 29.09 10.20 -2.79
C LEU A 372 29.75 9.53 -1.58
N LEU A 373 28.97 9.17 -0.56
CA LEU A 373 29.48 8.53 0.65
C LEU A 373 30.19 7.22 0.33
N ALA A 374 29.58 6.36 -0.50
CA ALA A 374 30.17 5.09 -0.91
C ALA A 374 31.50 5.27 -1.64
N THR A 375 31.58 6.23 -2.58
CA THR A 375 32.81 6.50 -3.34
C THR A 375 33.93 7.03 -2.44
N TRP A 376 33.61 7.91 -1.49
CA TRP A 376 34.58 8.39 -0.50
C TRP A 376 35.08 7.27 0.42
N THR A 377 34.17 6.40 0.89
CA THR A 377 34.54 5.24 1.71
C THR A 377 35.45 4.28 0.96
N ILE A 378 35.11 3.94 -0.30
CA ILE A 378 35.97 3.11 -1.16
C ILE A 378 37.33 3.78 -1.36
N GLY A 379 37.35 5.09 -1.65
CA GLY A 379 38.59 5.84 -1.87
C GLY A 379 39.51 5.84 -0.66
N VAL A 380 38.98 6.10 0.54
CA VAL A 380 39.76 6.05 1.79
C VAL A 380 40.29 4.63 2.04
N ALA A 381 39.45 3.61 1.89
CA ALA A 381 39.87 2.22 2.08
C ALA A 381 40.96 1.81 1.07
N ALA A 382 40.80 2.18 -0.20
CA ALA A 382 41.76 1.89 -1.27
C ALA A 382 43.11 2.59 -1.04
N VAL A 383 43.13 3.82 -0.52
CA VAL A 383 44.39 4.49 -0.14
C VAL A 383 45.07 3.72 1.00
N LEU A 384 44.32 3.31 2.02
CA LEU A 384 44.85 2.58 3.16
C LEU A 384 45.35 1.17 2.81
N SER A 385 44.78 0.52 1.79
CA SER A 385 45.22 -0.78 1.29
C SER A 385 46.14 -0.71 0.06
N SER A 386 46.61 0.50 -0.31
CA SER A 386 47.52 0.74 -1.45
C SER A 386 46.97 0.25 -2.80
N ARG A 387 45.66 0.37 -3.01
CA ARG A 387 44.93 -0.04 -4.22
C ARG A 387 44.66 1.15 -5.15
N GLU A 388 45.72 1.69 -5.75
CA GLU A 388 45.65 2.91 -6.57
C GLU A 388 44.76 2.76 -7.82
N GLU A 389 44.74 1.58 -8.45
CA GLU A 389 43.90 1.31 -9.62
C GLU A 389 42.40 1.36 -9.28
N LEU A 390 42.01 0.81 -8.12
CA LEU A 390 40.63 0.89 -7.64
C LEU A 390 40.25 2.33 -7.29
N LEU A 391 41.15 3.09 -6.66
CA LEU A 391 40.93 4.51 -6.38
C LEU A 391 40.70 5.31 -7.65
N ALA A 392 41.58 5.15 -8.65
CA ALA A 392 41.43 5.80 -9.94
C ALA A 392 40.10 5.39 -10.59
N THR A 393 39.81 4.09 -10.60
CA THR A 393 38.57 3.60 -11.17
C THR A 393 37.36 4.20 -10.47
N ALA A 394 37.29 4.23 -9.14
CA ALA A 394 36.17 4.81 -8.38
C ALA A 394 35.96 6.33 -8.61
N LEU A 395 37.03 7.06 -8.93
CA LEU A 395 36.99 8.51 -9.18
C LEU A 395 36.67 8.87 -10.65
N TYR A 396 36.90 7.95 -11.59
CA TYR A 396 36.66 8.17 -13.02
C TYR A 396 35.52 7.31 -13.59
N CYS A 397 35.10 6.28 -12.86
CA CYS A 397 33.97 5.38 -13.11
C CYS A 397 33.27 5.14 -11.76
N PRO A 398 31.94 5.14 -11.63
CA PRO A 398 30.93 4.92 -12.66
C PRO A 398 30.33 6.16 -13.32
N GLU A 399 29.91 5.97 -14.56
CA GLU A 399 29.23 6.99 -15.35
C GLU A 399 27.71 6.94 -15.13
N TRP A 400 27.08 8.11 -15.22
CA TRP A 400 25.64 8.31 -15.08
C TRP A 400 25.04 9.03 -16.29
N THR A 401 23.75 8.88 -16.54
CA THR A 401 23.07 9.61 -17.61
C THR A 401 21.96 10.47 -17.03
N LEU A 402 21.98 11.78 -17.32
CA LEU A 402 20.85 12.66 -17.01
C LEU A 402 19.59 12.17 -17.76
N PRO A 403 18.44 12.07 -17.08
CA PRO A 403 17.19 11.85 -17.79
C PRO A 403 16.96 13.07 -18.68
N HIS A 404 16.78 12.83 -19.98
CA HIS A 404 16.58 13.84 -21.03
C HIS A 404 17.84 14.51 -21.63
N SER A 405 19.07 14.06 -21.35
CA SER A 405 20.30 14.61 -21.97
C SER A 405 20.76 13.91 -23.26
N GLY A 406 19.92 13.11 -23.91
CA GLY A 406 20.26 12.46 -25.17
C GLY A 406 21.41 11.44 -25.10
N ARG A 407 21.56 10.72 -23.98
CA ARG A 407 22.61 9.70 -23.72
C ARG A 407 24.02 10.21 -23.42
N THR A 408 24.20 11.52 -23.16
CA THR A 408 25.50 12.04 -22.73
C THR A 408 25.82 11.54 -21.32
N ARG A 409 26.82 10.66 -21.20
CA ARG A 409 27.28 10.12 -19.92
C ARG A 409 28.09 11.16 -19.15
N ARG A 410 27.82 11.29 -17.86
CA ARG A 410 28.53 12.15 -16.91
C ARG A 410 29.37 11.28 -15.99
N GLY A 411 30.64 11.63 -15.85
CA GLY A 411 31.55 10.95 -14.94
C GLY A 411 31.35 11.35 -13.46
N PRO A 412 32.09 10.69 -12.55
CA PRO A 412 31.94 10.88 -11.11
C PRO A 412 32.09 12.30 -10.59
N ALA A 413 32.88 13.14 -11.28
CA ALA A 413 33.07 14.56 -10.94
C ALA A 413 31.76 15.33 -10.72
N TRP A 414 30.64 14.87 -11.30
CA TRP A 414 29.36 15.54 -11.17
C TRP A 414 28.63 15.27 -9.84
N TYR A 415 28.72 14.04 -9.31
CA TYR A 415 28.16 13.68 -8.00
C TYR A 415 29.19 13.75 -6.87
N LEU A 416 30.49 13.75 -7.19
CA LEU A 416 31.58 13.92 -6.24
C LEU A 416 31.83 15.38 -5.87
N ASN A 417 31.33 16.34 -6.66
CA ASN A 417 31.52 17.75 -6.36
C ASN A 417 30.69 18.16 -5.12
N PRO A 418 31.33 18.49 -3.99
CA PRO A 418 30.63 18.92 -2.80
C PRO A 418 29.86 20.21 -3.05
N THR A 419 30.30 21.08 -3.98
CA THR A 419 29.59 22.32 -4.32
C THR A 419 28.34 22.10 -5.20
N GLY A 420 28.23 20.93 -5.84
CA GLY A 420 27.00 20.46 -6.46
C GLY A 420 25.97 19.99 -5.43
N CYS A 421 26.43 19.35 -4.35
CA CYS A 421 25.61 18.89 -3.22
C CYS A 421 25.64 19.85 -2.00
N SER A 422 26.23 21.05 -2.10
CA SER A 422 26.51 21.91 -0.94
C SER A 422 25.28 22.74 -0.56
N ALA A 423 24.42 22.13 0.24
CA ALA A 423 23.72 22.85 1.31
C ALA A 423 24.34 22.54 2.68
N LEU A 424 25.45 21.80 2.75
CA LEU A 424 26.19 21.60 4.02
C LEU A 424 26.73 22.92 4.59
N THR A 425 27.04 23.91 3.75
CA THR A 425 27.46 25.24 4.21
C THR A 425 26.30 26.10 4.74
N ALA A 426 25.07 25.86 4.25
CA ALA A 426 23.87 26.58 4.70
C ALA A 426 23.33 26.09 6.05
N CYS A 427 23.79 24.94 6.54
CA CYS A 427 23.31 24.31 7.77
C CYS A 427 24.28 24.48 8.97
N THR A 428 25.32 25.30 8.85
CA THR A 428 26.20 25.64 9.98
C THR A 428 25.47 26.44 11.07
N THR A 429 24.28 26.97 10.76
CA THR A 429 23.42 27.70 11.70
C THR A 429 22.44 26.78 12.45
N CYS A 430 22.19 25.55 11.98
CA CYS A 430 21.21 24.63 12.58
C CYS A 430 21.84 23.49 13.40
N ILE A 431 23.13 23.20 13.21
CA ILE A 431 23.87 22.27 14.08
C ILE A 431 24.48 23.11 15.21
N GLY A 432 23.75 23.20 16.32
CA GLY A 432 24.06 24.05 17.46
C GLY A 432 25.52 23.93 17.93
N ARG A 433 26.15 25.09 18.14
CA ARG A 433 27.26 25.22 19.08
C ARG A 433 26.74 24.76 20.44
N GLY A 434 27.24 23.62 20.91
CA GLY A 434 27.19 23.29 22.33
C GLY A 434 27.92 24.40 23.09
N THR A 435 27.15 25.28 23.73
CA THR A 435 27.65 26.24 24.70
C THR A 435 28.15 25.46 25.90
N GLY A 436 29.46 25.25 25.99
CA GLY A 436 30.10 24.91 27.27
C GLY A 436 29.90 26.07 28.26
N PRO A 437 29.68 25.79 29.56
CA PRO A 437 29.49 26.85 30.53
C PRO A 437 30.79 27.64 30.69
N SER A 438 30.71 28.94 30.47
CA SER A 438 31.76 29.92 30.72
C SER A 438 32.05 29.99 32.23
N SER A 439 33.20 29.47 32.66
CA SER A 439 33.75 29.75 33.98
C SER A 439 34.36 31.16 33.99
N SER A 440 33.62 32.14 34.48
CA SER A 440 34.13 33.47 34.80
C SER A 440 34.73 33.46 36.22
N THR A 441 36.06 33.44 36.32
CA THR A 441 36.79 33.73 37.56
C THR A 441 37.18 35.21 37.55
N PRO A 442 36.79 36.04 38.53
CA PRO A 442 37.27 37.42 38.60
C PRO A 442 38.68 37.45 39.18
N ARG A 443 39.59 38.12 38.47
CA ARG A 443 40.96 38.41 38.91
C ARG A 443 40.90 39.49 39.98
N ALA A 444 41.35 39.16 41.19
CA ALA A 444 41.63 40.13 42.24
C ALA A 444 42.91 40.92 41.92
N THR A 445 42.89 42.16 42.38
CA THR A 445 43.95 43.18 42.42
C THR A 445 45.33 42.67 42.83
N GLY A 446 46.35 43.22 42.14
CA GLY A 446 47.77 43.18 42.45
C GLY A 446 48.53 44.02 41.43
#